data_AF-A0A0C2B7F8-F1
#
_entry.id   AF-A0A0C2B7F8-F1
#
_cell.length_a   1.000
_cell.length_b   1.000
_cell.length_c   1.000
_cell.angle_alpha   90.00
_cell.angle_beta   90.00
_cell.angle_gamma   90.00
#
_symmetry.space_group_name_H-M   'P 1'
#
loop_
_entity.id
_entity.type
_entity.pdbx_description
1 polymer ?
#
loop_
_entity_poly.entity_id
_entity_poly.type
_entity_poly.pdbx_seq_one_letter_code
_entity_poly.pdbx_strand_id
1 'polypeptide(L)' 'MTVIARELPPPDTLSERQLRGADRCFCGADLTRSEVTDLGQQRVTVHGARVSWFPRSCPGCPRAGGAS' A
#
# COMPACT_ATOMS: atom_id res chain seq x y z
N MET A 1 -22.11 6.91 5.08
CA MET A 1 -20.64 7.08 5.18
C MET A 1 -20.01 6.22 4.09
N THR A 2 -19.68 6.82 2.95
CA THR A 2 -19.03 6.08 1.86
C THR A 2 -17.53 6.13 2.13
N VAL A 3 -16.95 5.00 2.52
CA VAL A 3 -15.50 4.86 2.53
C VAL A 3 -15.07 4.88 1.06
N ILE A 4 -14.44 5.96 0.61
CA ILE A 4 -13.72 5.95 -0.66
C ILE A 4 -12.60 4.93 -0.47
N ALA A 5 -12.81 3.70 -0.93
CA ALA A 5 -11.76 2.68 -0.95
C ALA A 5 -10.67 3.21 -1.87
N ARG A 6 -9.57 3.71 -1.30
CA ARG A 6 -8.40 4.08 -2.08
C ARG A 6 -7.96 2.83 -2.83
N GLU A 7 -7.92 2.88 -4.15
CA GLU A 7 -7.46 1.77 -4.98
C GLU A 7 -5.98 1.52 -4.65
N LEU A 8 -5.74 0.45 -3.90
CA LEU A 8 -4.40 0.02 -3.54
C LEU A 8 -3.82 -0.82 -4.68
N PRO A 9 -2.49 -0.81 -4.88
CA PRO A 9 -1.87 -1.69 -5.85
C PRO A 9 -2.18 -3.16 -5.52
N PRO A 10 -2.38 -4.02 -6.52
CA PRO A 10 -2.63 -5.43 -6.29
C PRO A 10 -1.45 -6.05 -5.51
N PRO A 11 -1.70 -6.77 -4.40
CA PRO A 11 -0.63 -7.34 -3.57
C PRO A 11 0.37 -8.22 -4.33
N ASP A 12 -0.08 -8.93 -5.36
CA ASP A 12 0.74 -9.77 -6.24
C ASP A 12 1.73 -8.98 -7.11
N THR A 13 1.51 -7.68 -7.31
CA THR A 13 2.42 -6.78 -8.05
C THR A 13 3.48 -6.15 -7.16
N LEU A 14 3.40 -6.34 -5.85
CA LEU A 14 4.25 -5.71 -4.85
C LEU A 14 5.44 -6.60 -4.51
N SER A 15 6.58 -5.96 -4.25
CA SER A 15 7.72 -6.63 -3.62
C SER A 15 7.38 -7.06 -2.19
N GLU A 16 8.12 -8.06 -1.67
CA GLU A 16 7.96 -8.51 -0.29
C GLU A 16 8.11 -7.37 0.73
N ARG A 17 8.99 -6.40 0.45
CA ARG A 17 9.20 -5.24 1.32
C ARG A 17 7.97 -4.32 1.35
N GLN A 18 7.32 -4.10 0.21
CA GLN A 18 6.08 -3.33 0.13
C GLN A 18 4.91 -4.07 0.82
N LEU A 19 4.81 -5.40 0.63
CA LEU A 19 3.80 -6.24 1.29
C LEU A 19 3.97 -6.25 2.81
N ARG A 20 5.20 -6.27 3.30
CA ARG A 20 5.49 -6.21 4.74
C ARG A 20 5.39 -4.79 5.32
N GLY A 21 5.12 -3.79 4.48
CA GLY A 21 5.09 -2.39 4.91
C GLY A 21 6.45 -1.89 5.37
N ALA A 22 7.54 -2.42 4.81
CA ALA A 22 8.90 -1.87 4.93
C ALA A 22 9.18 -0.80 3.88
N ASP A 23 8.51 -0.89 2.72
CA ASP A 23 8.53 0.10 1.65
C ASP A 23 7.12 0.61 1.36
N ARG A 24 7.03 1.79 0.73
CA ARG A 24 5.75 2.39 0.36
C ARG A 24 5.08 1.61 -0.78
N CYS A 25 3.79 1.34 -0.65
CA CYS A 25 3.07 0.46 -1.56
C CYS A 25 2.98 1.00 -3.00
N PHE A 26 2.95 2.33 -3.20
CA PHE A 26 2.82 2.91 -4.54
C PHE A 26 4.15 3.13 -5.26
N CYS A 27 5.20 3.57 -4.57
CA CYS A 27 6.46 3.99 -5.21
C CYS A 27 7.67 3.11 -4.86
N GLY A 28 7.53 2.18 -3.92
CA GLY A 28 8.61 1.27 -3.50
C GLY A 28 9.74 1.92 -2.71
N ALA A 29 9.69 3.22 -2.44
CA ALA A 29 10.73 3.91 -1.68
C ALA A 29 10.71 3.53 -0.18
N ASP A 30 11.90 3.35 0.42
CA ASP A 30 12.08 3.03 1.83
C ASP A 30 11.43 4.04 2.77
N LEU A 31 10.84 3.55 3.87
CA LEU A 31 10.16 4.37 4.86
C LEU A 31 11.08 5.28 5.70
N THR A 32 12.40 5.20 5.50
CA THR A 32 13.39 6.07 6.18
C THR A 32 13.27 7.53 5.79
N ARG A 33 12.68 7.83 4.62
CA ARG A 33 12.41 9.21 4.20
C ARG A 33 11.22 9.74 5.00
N SER A 34 11.42 10.82 5.75
CA SER A 34 10.38 11.42 6.58
C SER A 34 9.11 11.72 5.78
N GLU A 35 7.96 11.45 6.41
CA GLU A 35 6.59 11.48 5.89
C GLU A 35 6.11 10.17 5.21
N VAL A 36 5.35 9.42 6.00
CA VAL A 36 4.64 8.20 5.61
C VAL A 36 3.19 8.31 6.10
N THR A 37 2.24 8.04 5.22
CA THR A 37 0.82 7.98 5.54
C THR A 37 0.42 6.52 5.66
N ASP A 38 -0.04 6.12 6.83
CA ASP A 38 -0.69 4.82 7.04
C ASP A 38 -2.06 4.80 6.34
N LEU A 39 -2.34 3.73 5.62
CA LEU A 39 -3.57 3.58 4.81
C LEU A 39 -4.58 2.65 5.46
N GLY A 40 -4.38 2.33 6.74
CA GLY A 40 -5.20 1.42 7.49
C GLY A 40 -4.98 -0.04 7.10
N GLN A 41 -5.53 -0.92 7.94
CA GLN A 41 -5.48 -2.36 7.73
C GLN A 41 -6.33 -2.77 6.53
N GLN A 42 -5.77 -3.66 5.72
CA GLN A 42 -6.42 -4.34 4.61
C GLN A 42 -6.38 -5.85 4.84
N ARG A 43 -7.44 -6.56 4.45
CA ARG A 43 -7.44 -8.02 4.44
C ARG A 43 -7.24 -8.48 3.00
N VAL A 44 -6.12 -9.13 2.75
CA VAL A 44 -5.75 -9.61 1.42
C VAL A 44 -5.51 -11.11 1.44
N THR A 45 -5.64 -11.75 0.27
CA THR A 45 -5.25 -13.14 0.09
C THR A 45 -3.97 -13.18 -0.71
N VAL A 46 -2.88 -13.65 -0.10
CA VAL A 46 -1.56 -13.77 -0.74
C VAL A 46 -1.17 -15.24 -0.69
N HIS A 47 -0.84 -15.82 -1.84
CA HIS A 47 -0.55 -17.26 -1.98
C HIS A 47 -1.62 -18.18 -1.33
N GLY A 48 -2.90 -17.80 -1.43
CA GLY A 48 -4.01 -18.57 -0.85
C GLY A 48 -4.22 -18.38 0.66
N ALA A 49 -3.35 -17.63 1.35
CA ALA A 49 -3.49 -17.32 2.77
C ALA A 49 -4.15 -15.94 2.98
N ARG A 50 -5.16 -15.88 3.86
CA ARG A 50 -5.75 -14.61 4.29
C ARG A 50 -4.83 -13.94 5.32
N VAL A 51 -4.34 -12.75 5.00
CA VAL A 51 -3.42 -12.00 5.85
C VAL A 51 -3.89 -10.56 6.05
N SER A 52 -3.48 -9.97 7.18
CA SER A 52 -3.65 -8.55 7.44
C SER A 52 -2.45 -7.79 6.86
N TRP A 53 -2.72 -6.85 5.97
CA TRP A 53 -1.73 -5.98 5.34
C TRP A 53 -1.94 -4.54 5.83
N PHE A 54 -0.85 -3.83 6.10
CA PHE A 54 -0.87 -2.45 6.61
C PHE A 54 -0.12 -1.53 5.63
N PRO A 55 -0.72 -1.20 4.48
CA PRO A 55 -0.08 -0.41 3.43
C PRO A 55 0.27 1.00 3.91
N ARG A 56 1.42 1.51 3.46
CA ARG A 56 1.90 2.87 3.72
C ARG A 56 2.23 3.58 2.42
N SER A 57 2.02 4.90 2.37
CA SER A 57 2.28 5.73 1.18
C SER A 57 3.06 7.00 1.50
N CYS A 58 3.63 7.62 0.47
CA CYS A 58 4.07 9.02 0.55
C CYS A 58 2.84 9.94 0.68
N PRO A 59 2.99 11.13 1.26
CA PRO A 59 1.95 12.18 1.20
C PRO A 59 1.46 12.49 -0.22
N GLY A 60 2.31 12.30 -1.24
CA GLY A 60 1.99 12.55 -2.65
C GLY A 60 1.54 11.33 -3.47
N CYS A 61 1.34 10.16 -2.85
CA CYS A 61 0.97 8.93 -3.55
C CYS A 61 -0.40 8.36 -3.09
N PRO A 62 -1.20 7.77 -4.00
CA PRO A 62 -1.05 7.85 -5.45
C PRO A 62 -1.30 9.29 -5.89
N ARG A 63 -0.54 9.77 -6.88
CA ARG A 63 -0.84 11.07 -7.48
C ARG A 63 -2.23 10.92 -8.10
N ALA A 64 -3.17 11.82 -7.78
CA ALA A 64 -4.52 11.78 -8.33
C ALA A 64 -4.40 11.74 -9.87
N GLY A 65 -4.65 10.57 -10.47
CA GLY A 65 -4.44 10.31 -11.90
C GLY A 65 -3.59 9.08 -12.27
N GLY A 66 -3.05 8.33 -11.30
CA GLY A 66 -2.20 7.16 -11.57
C GLY A 66 -2.85 5.81 -11.28
N ALA A 67 -4.00 5.52 -11.89
CA ALA A 67 -4.39 4.14 -12.19
C ALA A 67 -4.14 3.97 -13.70
N SER A 68 -3.10 3.22 -14.07
CA SER A 68 -2.84 2.79 -15.45
C SER A 68 -3.03 1.30 -15.53
#